data_AF-A0A7L4TPS4-F1
#
_entry.id   AF-A0A7L4TPS4-F1
#
_cell.length_a   1.000
_cell.length_b   1.000
_cell.length_c   1.000
_cell.angle_alpha   90.00
_cell.angle_beta   90.00
_cell.angle_gamma   90.00
#
_symmetry.space_group_name_H-M   'P 1'
#
loop_
_entity.id
_entity.type
_entity.pdbx_description
1 polymer ?
#
loop_
_entity_poly.entity_id
_entity_poly.type
_entity_poly.pdbx_seq_one_letter_code
_entity_poly.pdbx_strand_id
1 'polypeptide(L)'
;MGRSHMGEGFSRYQTDDKGKIINRHYAIRSATKDGIRDAISFFGIGKDLESSKKPTVAKVKENERVDHSIQKLICIKCNRESRDYEVRLLQSHNVKLTYCEDHIPSHFLKK
;
A
#
# COMPACT_ATOMS: atom_id res chain seq x y z
N MET A 1 7.57 -24.57 8.85
CA MET A 1 6.18 -24.96 9.16
C MET A 1 5.27 -24.36 8.10
N GLY A 2 4.56 -25.18 7.33
CA GLY A 2 3.60 -24.69 6.33
C GLY A 2 2.30 -24.27 7.01
N ARG A 3 1.94 -22.99 6.95
CA ARG A 3 0.59 -22.53 7.32
C ARG A 3 -0.36 -22.93 6.20
N SER A 4 -1.41 -23.68 6.53
CA SER A 4 -2.52 -23.97 5.62
C SER A 4 -3.73 -23.12 6.00
N HIS A 5 -4.49 -22.73 4.99
CA HIS A 5 -5.81 -22.12 5.17
C HIS A 5 -6.78 -22.78 4.20
N MET A 6 -7.98 -23.11 4.70
CA MET A 6 -9.07 -23.65 3.91
C MET A 6 -10.04 -22.51 3.62
N GLY A 7 -10.30 -22.27 2.34
CA GLY A 7 -11.23 -21.23 1.90
C GLY A 7 -12.62 -21.80 1.63
N GLU A 8 -13.61 -20.95 1.77
CA GLU A 8 -15.02 -21.27 1.53
C GLU A 8 -15.51 -20.60 0.25
N GLY A 9 -16.35 -21.32 -0.52
CA GLY A 9 -16.83 -20.83 -1.81
C GLY A 9 -18.26 -21.25 -2.06
N PHE A 10 -19.03 -20.36 -2.67
CA PHE A 10 -20.45 -20.59 -2.91
C PHE A 10 -20.83 -20.37 -4.38
N SER A 11 -21.82 -21.12 -4.85
CA SER A 11 -22.44 -20.89 -6.14
C SER A 11 -23.91 -21.27 -6.09
N ARG A 12 -24.75 -20.50 -6.78
CA ARG A 12 -26.18 -20.78 -6.89
C ARG A 12 -26.44 -21.83 -7.95
N TYR A 13 -27.32 -22.78 -7.62
CA TYR A 13 -27.94 -23.64 -8.62
C TYR A 13 -29.00 -22.85 -9.38
N GLN A 14 -29.04 -23.05 -10.68
CA GLN A 14 -30.11 -22.60 -11.55
C GLN A 14 -31.01 -23.79 -11.84
N THR A 15 -32.31 -23.55 -11.74
CA THR A 15 -33.36 -24.54 -11.96
C THR A 15 -34.21 -24.14 -13.16
N ASP A 16 -34.67 -25.14 -13.89
CA ASP A 16 -35.70 -24.99 -14.93
C ASP A 16 -37.09 -24.75 -14.31
N ASP A 17 -38.10 -24.45 -15.13
CA ASP A 17 -39.49 -24.21 -14.69
C ASP A 17 -40.09 -25.40 -13.94
N LYS A 18 -39.53 -26.60 -14.15
CA LYS A 18 -39.90 -27.85 -13.47
C LYS A 18 -39.09 -28.13 -12.20
N GLY A 19 -38.25 -27.19 -11.76
CA GLY A 19 -37.39 -27.32 -10.58
C GLY A 19 -36.14 -28.19 -10.77
N LYS A 20 -35.85 -28.65 -12.00
CA LYS A 20 -34.66 -29.47 -12.28
C LYS A 20 -33.42 -28.59 -12.37
N ILE A 21 -32.35 -28.95 -11.66
CA ILE A 21 -31.07 -28.22 -11.71
C ILE A 21 -30.43 -28.41 -13.09
N ILE A 22 -30.18 -27.30 -13.79
CA ILE A 22 -29.61 -27.29 -15.15
C ILE A 22 -28.10 -27.04 -15.15
N ASN A 23 -27.56 -26.36 -14.13
CA ASN A 23 -26.18 -25.86 -14.13
C ASN A 23 -25.27 -26.58 -13.11
N ARG A 24 -25.63 -27.80 -12.66
CA ARG A 24 -24.96 -28.47 -11.53
C ARG A 24 -23.43 -28.49 -11.64
N HIS A 25 -22.91 -28.88 -12.81
CA HIS A 25 -21.46 -28.95 -13.05
C HIS A 25 -20.77 -27.59 -12.98
N TYR A 26 -21.41 -26.57 -13.55
CA TYR A 26 -20.91 -25.20 -13.52
C TYR A 26 -20.98 -24.59 -12.13
N ALA A 27 -22.04 -24.87 -11.38
CA ALA A 27 -22.19 -24.40 -10.02
C ALA A 27 -21.11 -24.98 -9.10
N ILE A 28 -20.85 -26.29 -9.19
CA ILE A 28 -19.77 -26.94 -8.43
C ILE A 28 -18.42 -26.30 -8.78
N ARG A 29 -18.08 -26.20 -10.07
CA ARG A 29 -16.80 -25.58 -10.50
C ARG A 29 -16.66 -24.14 -10.03
N SER A 30 -17.76 -23.39 -10.03
CA SER A 30 -17.75 -21.99 -9.60
C SER A 30 -17.52 -21.88 -8.10
N ALA A 31 -18.23 -22.68 -7.28
CA ALA A 31 -18.03 -22.73 -5.84
C ALA A 31 -16.58 -23.15 -5.48
N THR A 32 -16.02 -24.15 -6.17
CA THR A 32 -14.63 -24.56 -5.93
C THR A 32 -13.63 -23.46 -6.28
N LYS A 33 -13.81 -22.77 -7.42
CA LYS A 33 -12.94 -21.65 -7.79
C LYS A 33 -13.00 -20.50 -6.79
N ASP A 34 -14.18 -20.27 -6.22
CA ASP A 34 -14.40 -19.25 -5.21
C ASP A 34 -13.67 -19.59 -3.90
N GLY A 35 -13.80 -20.83 -3.42
CA GLY A 35 -13.11 -21.29 -2.21
C GLY A 35 -11.58 -21.31 -2.38
N ILE A 36 -11.07 -21.61 -3.58
CA ILE A 36 -9.65 -21.48 -3.87
C ILE A 36 -9.21 -20.00 -3.79
N ARG A 37 -9.99 -19.07 -4.35
CA ARG A 37 -9.69 -17.63 -4.28
C ARG A 37 -9.70 -17.12 -2.85
N ASP A 38 -10.64 -17.57 -2.03
CA ASP A 38 -10.71 -17.23 -0.61
C ASP A 38 -9.48 -17.73 0.16
N ALA A 39 -9.12 -19.01 -0.02
CA ALA A 39 -7.94 -19.62 0.58
C ALA A 39 -6.65 -18.85 0.25
N ILE A 40 -6.52 -18.42 -1.01
CA ILE A 40 -5.37 -17.68 -1.53
C ILE A 40 -5.35 -16.22 -1.04
N SER A 41 -6.53 -15.61 -0.86
CA SER A 41 -6.68 -14.23 -0.38
C SER A 41 -6.20 -14.05 1.06
N PHE A 42 -6.30 -15.09 1.90
CA PHE A 42 -5.73 -15.09 3.25
C PHE A 42 -4.22 -14.88 3.25
N PHE A 43 -3.52 -15.41 2.25
CA PHE A 43 -2.08 -15.21 2.07
C PHE A 43 -1.75 -13.90 1.36
N GLY A 44 -2.75 -13.06 1.06
CA GLY A 44 -2.58 -11.77 0.39
C GLY A 44 -2.27 -11.88 -1.11
N ILE A 45 -2.37 -13.07 -1.70
CA ILE A 45 -2.13 -13.28 -3.13
C ILE A 45 -3.33 -12.73 -3.92
N GLY A 46 -3.06 -11.90 -4.94
CA GLY A 46 -4.09 -11.32 -5.80
C GLY A 46 -4.72 -10.02 -5.27
N LYS A 47 -4.28 -9.49 -4.13
CA LYS A 47 -4.61 -8.12 -3.70
C LYS A 47 -3.63 -7.13 -4.32
N ASP A 48 -4.14 -5.99 -4.79
CA ASP A 48 -3.29 -4.89 -5.21
C ASP A 48 -2.45 -4.38 -4.03
N LEU A 49 -1.16 -4.13 -4.28
CA LEU A 49 -0.19 -3.62 -3.30
C LEU A 49 -0.67 -2.30 -2.63
N GLU A 50 -1.56 -1.57 -3.28
CA GLU A 50 -2.23 -0.36 -2.78
C GLU A 50 -3.07 -0.59 -1.51
N SER A 51 -3.65 -1.79 -1.36
CA SER A 51 -4.48 -2.16 -0.19
C SER A 51 -3.68 -2.33 1.11
N SER A 52 -2.36 -2.34 1.02
CA SER A 52 -1.42 -2.42 2.15
C SER A 52 -0.99 -1.04 2.66
N LYS A 53 -1.59 0.06 2.16
CA LYS A 53 -1.50 1.36 2.83
C LYS A 53 -2.08 1.17 4.23
N LYS A 54 -1.21 1.30 5.24
CA LYS A 54 -1.60 1.29 6.66
C LYS A 54 -2.88 2.10 6.81
N PRO A 55 -3.90 1.63 7.57
CA PRO A 55 -5.04 2.47 7.88
C PRO A 55 -4.46 3.75 8.48
N THR A 56 -4.60 4.86 7.76
CA THR A 56 -4.27 6.17 8.30
C THR A 56 -5.11 6.28 9.55
N VAL A 57 -4.40 6.21 10.69
CA VAL A 57 -4.94 6.37 12.03
C VAL A 57 -5.96 7.49 11.97
N ALA A 58 -7.11 7.21 12.58
CA ALA A 58 -8.27 8.06 12.71
C ALA A 58 -8.00 9.55 12.51
N LYS A 59 -8.92 10.22 11.83
CA LYS A 59 -9.12 11.67 11.92
C LYS A 59 -9.14 12.09 13.40
N VAL A 60 -7.97 12.35 13.97
CA VAL A 60 -7.82 13.10 15.20
C VAL A 60 -8.23 14.51 14.82
N LYS A 61 -9.28 14.96 15.51
CA LYS A 61 -9.86 16.28 15.35
C LYS A 61 -8.78 17.35 15.29
N GLU A 62 -9.05 18.33 14.44
CA GLU A 62 -8.39 19.63 14.40
C GLU A 62 -8.01 20.11 15.81
N ASN A 63 -6.87 20.81 15.87
CA ASN A 63 -6.29 21.55 17.00
C ASN A 63 -5.09 20.90 17.69
N GLU A 64 -4.05 20.56 16.93
CA GLU A 64 -2.70 20.75 17.46
C GLU A 64 -1.88 21.60 16.48
N ARG A 65 -1.56 22.80 16.94
CA ARG A 65 -0.55 23.67 16.36
C ARG A 65 0.74 22.86 16.31
N VAL A 66 1.11 22.37 15.14
CA VAL A 66 2.42 21.76 14.95
C VAL A 66 3.42 22.91 15.02
N ASP A 67 4.02 23.05 16.19
CA ASP A 67 5.24 23.80 16.41
C ASP A 67 6.20 23.54 15.26
N HIS A 68 6.67 24.62 14.62
CA HIS A 68 7.83 24.63 13.75
C HIS A 68 9.08 24.31 14.58
N SER A 69 9.15 23.10 15.11
CA SER A 69 10.41 22.54 15.57
C SER A 69 11.24 22.30 14.31
N ILE A 70 12.25 23.14 14.13
CA ILE A 70 13.33 22.96 13.16
C ILE A 70 13.97 21.61 13.49
N GLN A 71 13.43 20.53 12.91
CA GLN A 71 14.09 19.23 12.94
C GLN A 71 15.41 19.45 12.21
N LYS A 72 16.51 19.34 12.94
CA LYS A 72 17.86 19.45 12.39
C LYS A 72 17.99 18.41 11.27
N LEU A 73 17.91 18.87 10.02
CA LEU A 73 17.99 17.99 8.85
C LEU A 73 19.45 17.60 8.68
N ILE A 74 19.75 16.32 8.83
CA ILE A 74 21.10 15.79 8.70
C ILE A 74 21.27 15.22 7.28
N CYS A 75 22.40 15.53 6.64
CA CYS A 75 22.71 14.97 5.33
C CYS A 75 22.95 13.45 5.42
N ILE A 76 22.26 12.68 4.57
CA ILE A 76 22.36 11.21 4.54
C ILE A 76 23.77 10.69 4.18
N LYS A 77 24.59 11.49 3.49
CA LYS A 77 25.94 11.07 3.06
C LYS A 77 27.06 11.43 4.04
N CYS A 78 27.06 12.65 4.57
CA CYS A 78 28.15 13.14 5.41
C CYS A 78 27.77 13.35 6.87
N ASN A 79 26.51 13.07 7.24
CA ASN A 79 25.97 13.30 8.57
C ASN A 79 26.17 14.74 9.11
N ARG A 80 26.38 15.70 8.20
CA ARG A 80 26.49 17.12 8.53
C ARG A 80 25.09 17.71 8.73
N GLU A 81 24.96 18.61 9.71
CA GLU A 81 23.76 19.42 9.87
C GLU A 81 23.57 20.32 8.63
N SER A 82 22.41 20.24 8.01
CA SER A 82 22.06 21.04 6.84
C SER A 82 21.83 22.48 7.27
N ARG A 83 22.47 23.42 6.59
CA ARG A 83 22.28 24.86 6.82
C ARG A 83 20.93 25.31 6.22
N ASP A 84 20.39 26.41 6.71
CA ASP A 84 19.07 26.92 6.27
C ASP A 84 18.97 27.14 4.75
N TYR A 85 20.08 27.48 4.09
CA TYR A 85 20.11 27.65 2.64
C TYR A 85 19.96 26.31 1.90
N GLU A 86 20.50 25.22 2.45
CA GLU A 86 20.45 23.88 1.84
C GLU A 86 19.02 23.33 1.92
N VAL A 87 18.32 23.62 3.02
CA VAL A 87 16.90 23.26 3.19
C VAL A 87 16.03 23.93 2.12
N ARG A 88 16.29 25.21 1.84
CA ARG A 88 15.58 25.95 0.78
C ARG A 88 15.89 25.39 -0.60
N LEU A 89 17.13 24.96 -0.85
CA LEU A 89 17.55 24.34 -2.11
C LEU A 89 16.87 22.98 -2.32
N LEU A 90 16.79 22.14 -1.28
CA LEU A 90 16.08 20.86 -1.37
C LEU A 90 14.58 21.06 -1.60
N GLN A 91 13.97 22.07 -0.96
CA GLN A 91 12.57 22.42 -1.16
C GLN A 91 12.30 22.95 -2.58
N SER A 92 13.16 23.84 -3.11
CA SER A 92 12.98 24.39 -4.46
C SER A 92 13.09 23.32 -5.55
N HIS A 93 13.98 22.34 -5.36
CA HIS A 93 14.19 21.24 -6.29
C HIS A 93 13.30 20.01 -6.03
N ASN A 94 12.36 20.07 -5.07
CA ASN A 94 11.48 18.97 -4.66
C ASN A 94 12.25 17.68 -4.29
N VAL A 95 13.40 17.82 -3.65
CA VAL A 95 14.23 16.71 -3.20
C VAL A 95 13.73 16.26 -1.83
N LYS A 96 13.15 15.05 -1.76
CA LYS A 96 12.63 14.46 -0.51
C LYS A 96 13.73 13.94 0.42
N LEU A 97 14.93 13.74 -0.10
CA LEU A 97 16.08 13.22 0.63
C LEU A 97 16.93 14.38 1.16
N THR A 98 17.40 14.27 2.39
CA THR A 98 18.25 15.28 3.01
C THR A 98 19.69 15.14 2.53
N TYR A 99 20.09 16.01 1.59
CA TYR A 99 21.46 16.13 1.10
C TYR A 99 22.01 17.52 1.43
N CYS A 100 23.30 17.61 1.73
CA CYS A 100 24.01 18.89 1.70
C CYS A 100 24.32 19.27 0.25
N GLU A 101 24.65 20.53 0.00
CA GLU A 101 24.92 21.10 -1.32
C GLU A 101 25.86 20.23 -2.18
N ASP A 102 26.96 19.75 -1.58
CA ASP A 102 27.97 18.93 -2.26
C ASP A 102 27.50 17.52 -2.65
N HIS A 103 26.48 17.00 -1.96
CA HIS A 103 26.02 15.62 -2.12
C HIS A 103 24.70 15.50 -2.87
N ILE A 104 24.08 16.61 -3.27
CA ILE A 104 22.87 16.59 -4.11
C ILE A 104 23.28 16.06 -5.50
N PRO A 105 22.75 14.90 -5.94
CA PRO A 105 23.05 14.40 -7.27
C PRO A 105 22.57 15.38 -8.34
N SER A 106 23.37 15.59 -9.39
CA SER A 106 23.09 16.54 -10.47
C SER A 106 21.73 16.33 -11.16
N HIS A 107 21.22 15.11 -11.15
CA HIS A 107 19.89 14.78 -11.68
C HIS A 107 18.72 15.39 -10.89
N PHE A 108 18.94 15.82 -9.64
CA PHE A 108 17.96 16.53 -8.83
C PHE A 108 18.01 18.06 -9.05
N LEU A 109 19.15 18.58 -9.52
CA LEU A 109 19.32 19.98 -9.85
C LEU A 109 18.75 20.22 -11.26
N LYS A 110 17.54 20.79 -11.32
CA LYS A 110 16.98 21.29 -12.59
C LYS A 110 17.79 22.52 -13.00
N LYS A 111 18.38 22.49 -14.21
CA LYS A 111 19.08 23.62 -14.84
C LYS A 111 18.18 24.84 -14.99
#